data_AF-A0A7V4Y8I7-F1
#
_entry.id   AF-A0A7V4Y8I7-F1
#
_cell.length_a   1.000
_cell.length_b   1.000
_cell.length_c   1.000
_cell.angle_alpha   90.00
_cell.angle_beta   90.00
_cell.angle_gamma   90.00
#
_symmetry.space_group_name_H-M   'P 1'
#
loop_
_entity.id
_entity.type
_entity.pdbx_description
1 polymer ?
#
loop_
_entity_poly.entity_id
_entity_poly.type
_entity_poly.pdbx_seq_one_letter_code
_entity_poly.pdbx_strand_id
1 'polypeptide(L)'
;MQGLTEEEKKKIFEEEKARLEAQEKLKRDRSRKRNIGCLSIIVILGLLLIIGHQLQKKEKPILKPPPKQIIKPTEEEEKMLKDLIEAKLVEKVNPELNEAWVDPVSWGLLKYDEKRNLARFLAIYCGKKKGTGLYWVNILDSYSGKKLANYSESWGFKVY
;
A
#
# COMPACT_ATOMS: atom_id res chain seq x y z
N MET A 1 13.15 65.62 54.59
CA MET A 1 13.52 64.32 53.98
C MET A 1 14.39 63.59 54.99
N GLN A 2 13.81 62.66 55.76
CA GLN A 2 14.59 61.84 56.71
C GLN A 2 15.32 60.76 55.90
N GLY A 3 16.63 60.89 55.75
CA GLY A 3 17.45 59.89 55.09
C GLY A 3 17.58 58.65 55.97
N LEU A 4 17.44 57.46 55.39
CA LEU A 4 17.68 56.20 56.09
C LEU A 4 19.08 56.21 56.70
N THR A 5 19.17 55.76 57.95
CA THR A 5 20.45 55.60 58.63
C THR A 5 21.27 54.47 57.99
N GLU A 6 22.60 54.54 58.08
CA GLU A 6 23.50 53.57 57.43
C GLU A 6 23.27 52.12 57.90
N GLU A 7 22.76 51.91 59.11
CA GLU A 7 22.35 50.59 59.60
C GLU A 7 21.11 50.05 58.87
N GLU A 8 20.10 50.89 58.64
CA GLU A 8 18.88 50.48 57.94
C GLU A 8 19.18 50.11 56.48
N LYS A 9 20.09 50.84 55.82
CA LYS A 9 20.54 50.52 54.46
C LYS A 9 21.26 49.17 54.39
N LYS A 10 22.11 48.85 55.37
CA LYS A 10 22.78 47.54 55.43
C LYS A 10 21.78 46.40 55.62
N LYS A 11 20.79 46.59 56.49
CA LYS A 11 19.76 45.59 56.76
C LYS A 11 18.88 45.34 55.53
N ILE A 12 18.50 46.38 54.80
CA ILE A 12 17.75 46.26 53.54
C ILE A 12 18.59 45.53 52.48
N PHE A 13 19.88 45.83 52.39
CA PHE A 13 20.76 45.19 51.42
C PHE A 13 20.95 43.69 51.70
N GLU A 14 21.12 43.30 52.97
CA GLU A 14 21.20 41.89 53.36
C GLU A 14 19.88 41.15 53.10
N GLU A 15 18.74 41.80 53.36
CA GLU A 15 17.43 41.22 53.08
C GLU A 15 17.17 41.04 51.57
N GLU A 16 17.51 42.03 50.74
CA GLU A 16 17.39 41.91 49.28
C GLU A 16 18.32 40.83 48.71
N LYS A 17 19.55 40.73 49.23
CA LYS A 17 20.50 39.68 48.85
C LYS A 17 19.96 38.30 49.18
N ALA A 18 19.38 38.11 50.38
CA ALA A 18 18.78 36.85 50.77
C ALA A 18 17.58 36.47 49.88
N ARG A 19 16.77 37.44 49.46
CA ARG A 19 15.64 37.21 48.55
C ARG A 19 16.09 36.82 47.14
N LEU A 20 17.16 37.44 46.64
CA LEU A 20 17.77 37.11 45.35
C LEU A 20 18.35 35.69 45.36
N GLU A 21 19.12 35.33 46.38
CA GLU A 21 19.67 33.97 46.50
C GLU A 21 18.58 32.89 46.63
N ALA A 22 17.49 33.19 47.34
CA ALA A 22 16.34 32.29 47.44
C ALA A 22 15.63 32.11 46.09
N GLN A 23 15.43 33.18 45.31
CA GLN A 23 14.86 33.08 43.97
C GLN A 23 15.76 32.31 43.00
N GLU A 24 17.08 32.47 43.10
CA GLU A 24 18.02 31.80 42.23
C GLU A 24 18.07 30.28 42.51
N LYS A 25 18.04 29.87 43.78
CA LYS A 25 17.94 28.45 44.17
C LYS A 25 16.65 27.80 43.64
N LEU A 26 15.51 28.49 43.73
CA LEU A 26 14.23 27.99 43.21
C LEU A 26 14.23 27.84 41.68
N LYS A 27 14.90 28.75 40.94
CA LYS A 27 15.05 28.62 39.48
C LYS A 27 15.96 27.45 39.11
N ARG A 28 17.06 27.25 39.85
CA ARG A 28 18.03 26.17 39.63
C ARG A 28 17.43 24.78 39.91
N ASP A 29 16.59 24.66 40.94
CA ASP A 29 15.87 23.41 41.24
C ASP A 29 14.76 23.11 40.22
N ARG A 30 14.07 24.13 39.70
CA ARG A 30 13.04 23.95 38.66
C ARG A 30 13.64 23.49 37.32
N SER A 31 14.81 23.99 36.92
CA SER A 31 15.46 23.59 35.66
C SER A 31 16.09 22.20 35.74
N ARG A 32 16.63 21.80 36.90
CA ARG A 32 17.23 20.47 37.09
C ARG A 32 16.20 19.34 37.05
N LYS A 33 14.97 19.59 37.51
CA LYS A 33 13.88 18.58 37.52
C LYS A 33 13.16 18.44 36.17
N ARG A 34 13.18 19.46 35.31
CA ARG A 34 12.43 19.48 34.03
C ARG A 34 13.14 18.73 32.89
N ASN A 35 14.47 18.62 32.93
CA ASN A 35 15.25 18.09 31.79
C ASN A 35 15.60 16.59 31.89
N ILE A 36 15.48 15.96 33.07
CA ILE A 36 15.85 14.55 33.25
C ILE A 36 14.68 13.60 32.93
N GLY A 37 13.43 14.01 33.21
CA GLY A 37 12.26 13.16 32.97
C GLY A 37 11.94 12.96 31.49
N CYS A 38 11.93 14.02 30.68
CA CYS A 38 11.49 13.95 29.29
C CYS A 38 12.51 13.25 28.37
N LEU A 39 13.81 13.48 28.58
CA LEU A 39 14.87 12.83 27.80
C LEU A 39 14.88 11.31 28.02
N SER A 40 14.67 10.84 29.26
CA SER A 40 14.63 9.40 29.54
C SER A 40 13.45 8.69 28.85
N ILE A 41 12.28 9.33 28.78
CA ILE A 41 11.10 8.77 28.12
C ILE A 41 11.30 8.68 26.59
N ILE A 42 11.91 9.70 25.97
CA ILE A 42 12.20 9.70 24.54
C ILE A 42 13.18 8.58 24.16
N VAL A 43 14.22 8.35 24.99
CA VAL A 43 15.19 7.26 24.77
C VAL A 43 14.54 5.88 24.92
N ILE A 44 13.66 5.70 25.92
CA ILE A 44 12.94 4.43 26.11
C ILE A 44 11.96 4.16 24.96
N LEU A 45 11.20 5.16 24.51
CA LEU A 45 10.32 5.04 23.35
C LEU A 45 11.09 4.74 22.06
N GLY A 46 12.25 5.37 21.85
CA GLY A 46 13.14 5.08 20.74
C GLY A 46 13.65 3.64 20.75
N LEU A 47 14.09 3.13 21.92
CA LEU A 47 14.52 1.74 22.07
C LEU A 47 13.39 0.73 21.84
N LEU A 48 12.18 1.01 22.33
CA LEU A 48 11.01 0.15 22.09
C LEU A 48 10.64 0.10 20.60
N LEU A 49 10.73 1.23 19.88
CA LEU A 49 10.50 1.25 18.43
C LEU A 49 11.57 0.46 17.66
N ILE A 50 12.84 0.53 18.07
CA ILE A 50 13.94 -0.23 17.44
C ILE A 50 13.78 -1.74 17.69
N ILE A 51 13.44 -2.15 18.92
CA ILE A 51 13.18 -3.56 19.25
C ILE A 51 11.93 -4.08 18.51
N GLY A 52 10.88 -3.27 18.42
CA GLY A 52 9.67 -3.60 17.65
C GLY A 52 9.94 -3.75 16.14
N HIS A 53 10.84 -2.95 15.56
CA HIS A 53 11.18 -3.02 14.15
C HIS A 53 12.04 -4.24 13.79
N GLN A 54 12.84 -4.76 14.74
CA GLN A 54 13.67 -5.96 14.51
C GLN A 54 12.87 -7.27 14.60
N LEU A 55 11.76 -7.31 15.35
CA LEU A 55 10.93 -8.51 15.50
C LEU A 55 9.95 -8.76 14.33
N GLN A 56 9.84 -7.84 13.36
CA GLN A 56 9.04 -8.03 12.14
C GLN A 56 9.81 -8.57 10.94
N LYS A 57 11.11 -8.85 11.06
CA LYS A 57 11.82 -9.70 10.08
C LYS A 57 11.74 -11.17 10.50
N LYS A 58 10.52 -11.69 10.64
CA LYS A 58 10.31 -13.12 10.36
C LYS A 58 10.57 -13.27 8.88
N GLU A 59 11.78 -13.67 8.52
CA GLU A 59 12.02 -14.36 7.26
C GLU A 59 10.96 -15.44 7.16
N LYS A 60 9.96 -15.21 6.29
CA LYS A 60 9.05 -16.28 5.91
C LYS A 60 9.96 -17.43 5.49
N PRO A 61 9.78 -18.65 6.03
CA PRO A 61 10.55 -19.78 5.53
C PRO A 61 10.41 -19.74 4.01
N ILE A 62 11.53 -19.73 3.30
CA ILE A 62 11.56 -19.84 1.85
C ILE A 62 10.97 -21.22 1.57
N LEU A 63 9.64 -21.29 1.48
CA LEU A 63 8.95 -22.39 0.84
C LEU A 63 9.61 -22.42 -0.54
N LYS A 64 10.31 -23.52 -0.83
CA LYS A 64 10.65 -23.85 -2.22
C LYS A 64 9.38 -23.54 -3.03
N PRO A 65 9.44 -22.66 -4.04
CA PRO A 65 8.25 -22.35 -4.82
C PRO A 65 7.65 -23.70 -5.20
N PRO A 66 6.34 -23.93 -4.93
CA PRO A 66 5.72 -25.19 -5.30
C PRO A 66 6.09 -25.47 -6.75
N PRO A 67 6.44 -26.73 -7.10
CA PRO A 67 6.83 -27.07 -8.45
C PRO A 67 5.79 -26.45 -9.37
N LYS A 68 6.25 -25.58 -10.28
CA LYS A 68 5.43 -24.74 -11.16
C LYS A 68 4.40 -25.66 -11.81
N GLN A 69 3.20 -25.76 -11.24
CA GLN A 69 2.20 -26.67 -11.75
C GLN A 69 1.90 -26.15 -13.14
N ILE A 70 2.05 -26.99 -14.15
CA ILE A 70 1.77 -26.58 -15.52
C ILE A 70 0.25 -26.42 -15.60
N ILE A 71 -0.23 -25.20 -15.37
CA ILE A 71 -1.66 -24.88 -15.32
C ILE A 71 -2.16 -24.83 -16.77
N LYS A 72 -2.33 -25.99 -17.40
CA LYS A 72 -2.96 -26.04 -18.73
C LYS A 72 -4.46 -25.75 -18.60
N PRO A 73 -5.09 -25.17 -19.64
CA PRO A 73 -6.55 -25.11 -19.71
C PRO A 73 -7.13 -26.52 -19.60
N THR A 74 -8.24 -26.63 -18.87
CA THR A 74 -9.03 -27.86 -18.77
C THR A 74 -9.82 -28.09 -20.05
N GLU A 75 -10.28 -29.33 -20.28
CA GLU A 75 -11.12 -29.64 -21.45
C GLU A 75 -12.43 -28.84 -21.46
N GLU A 76 -12.98 -28.55 -20.27
CA GLU A 76 -14.17 -27.70 -20.10
C GLU A 76 -13.91 -26.26 -20.56
N GLU A 77 -12.75 -25.69 -20.23
CA GLU A 77 -12.36 -24.34 -20.67
C GLU A 77 -12.14 -24.27 -22.20
N GLU A 78 -11.55 -25.32 -22.78
CA GLU A 78 -11.40 -25.45 -24.23
C GLU A 78 -12.76 -25.56 -24.94
N LYS A 79 -13.69 -26.34 -24.36
CA LYS A 79 -15.07 -26.43 -24.87
C LYS A 79 -15.80 -25.10 -24.76
N MET A 80 -15.73 -24.45 -23.61
CA MET A 80 -16.36 -23.14 -23.39
C MET A 80 -15.83 -22.09 -24.38
N LEU A 81 -14.53 -22.09 -24.67
CA LEU A 81 -13.98 -21.19 -25.68
C LEU A 81 -14.54 -21.49 -27.08
N LYS A 82 -14.68 -22.78 -27.45
CA LYS A 82 -15.30 -23.17 -28.73
C LYS A 82 -16.75 -22.70 -28.81
N ASP A 83 -17.52 -22.90 -27.73
CA ASP A 83 -18.92 -22.48 -27.66
C ASP A 83 -19.04 -20.95 -27.82
N LEU A 84 -18.12 -20.17 -27.23
CA LEU A 84 -18.06 -18.71 -27.40
C LEU A 84 -17.71 -18.28 -28.82
N ILE A 85 -16.86 -19.04 -29.51
CA ILE A 85 -16.50 -18.80 -30.92
C ILE A 85 -17.68 -19.14 -31.83
N GLU A 86 -18.34 -20.27 -31.60
CA GLU A 86 -19.52 -20.68 -32.35
C GLU A 86 -20.69 -19.71 -32.16
N ALA A 87 -20.86 -19.19 -30.95
CA ALA A 87 -21.83 -18.14 -30.63
C ALA A 87 -21.46 -16.75 -31.19
N LYS A 88 -20.32 -16.61 -31.88
CA LYS A 88 -19.79 -15.35 -32.43
C LYS A 88 -19.55 -14.24 -31.40
N LEU A 89 -19.44 -14.60 -30.12
CA LEU A 89 -19.07 -13.63 -29.07
C LEU A 89 -17.57 -13.34 -29.08
N VAL A 90 -16.76 -14.30 -29.53
CA VAL A 90 -15.32 -14.19 -29.70
C VAL A 90 -14.95 -14.70 -31.08
N GLU A 91 -14.26 -13.93 -31.90
CA GLU A 91 -13.86 -14.41 -33.23
C GLU A 91 -12.54 -15.20 -33.17
N LYS A 92 -11.61 -14.71 -32.37
CA LYS A 92 -10.26 -15.26 -32.31
C LYS A 92 -9.64 -14.97 -30.95
N VAL A 93 -8.81 -15.90 -30.47
CA VAL A 93 -7.95 -15.69 -29.30
C VAL A 93 -6.52 -16.00 -29.68
N ASN A 94 -5.59 -15.12 -29.30
CA ASN A 94 -4.16 -15.34 -29.37
C ASN A 94 -3.59 -15.35 -27.95
N PRO A 95 -3.41 -16.54 -27.36
CA PRO A 95 -2.85 -16.68 -26.03
C PRO A 95 -1.43 -16.12 -25.92
N GLU A 96 -0.60 -16.23 -26.95
CA GLU A 96 0.80 -15.76 -26.89
C GLU A 96 0.90 -14.25 -26.65
N LEU A 97 -0.03 -13.46 -27.20
CA LEU A 97 -0.09 -12.01 -27.00
C LEU A 97 -1.09 -11.60 -25.91
N ASN A 98 -1.85 -12.55 -25.35
CA ASN A 98 -2.99 -12.29 -24.48
C ASN A 98 -4.00 -11.32 -25.13
N GLU A 99 -4.38 -11.64 -26.37
CA GLU A 99 -5.32 -10.84 -27.16
C GLU A 99 -6.52 -11.68 -27.56
N ALA A 100 -7.70 -11.09 -27.53
CA ALA A 100 -8.91 -11.69 -28.04
C ALA A 100 -9.64 -10.67 -28.92
N TRP A 101 -10.06 -11.11 -30.10
CA TRP A 101 -10.84 -10.33 -31.05
C TRP A 101 -12.31 -10.69 -30.89
N VAL A 102 -13.15 -9.67 -30.78
CA VAL A 102 -14.59 -9.79 -30.65
C VAL A 102 -15.26 -8.94 -31.73
N ASP A 103 -16.41 -9.39 -32.20
CA ASP A 103 -17.26 -8.57 -33.05
C ASP A 103 -17.77 -7.36 -32.24
N PRO A 104 -17.56 -6.11 -32.72
CA PRO A 104 -17.92 -4.92 -31.95
C PRO A 104 -19.42 -4.78 -31.71
N VAL A 105 -20.28 -5.33 -32.59
CA VAL A 105 -21.73 -5.30 -32.41
C VAL A 105 -22.12 -6.22 -31.26
N SER A 106 -21.68 -7.46 -31.30
CA SER A 106 -21.92 -8.47 -30.26
C SER A 106 -21.35 -8.01 -28.91
N TRP A 107 -20.15 -7.45 -28.90
CA TRP A 107 -19.57 -6.84 -27.71
C TRP A 107 -20.43 -5.67 -27.20
N GLY A 108 -20.92 -4.81 -28.09
CA GLY A 108 -21.79 -3.69 -27.74
C GLY A 108 -23.05 -4.09 -26.98
N LEU A 109 -23.64 -5.24 -27.34
CA LEU A 109 -24.87 -5.78 -26.74
C LEU A 109 -24.69 -6.30 -25.30
N LEU A 110 -23.47 -6.71 -24.92
CA LEU A 110 -23.20 -7.24 -23.59
C LEU A 110 -23.23 -6.15 -22.51
N LYS A 111 -23.79 -6.48 -21.36
CA LYS A 111 -23.74 -5.64 -20.15
C LYS A 111 -22.32 -5.60 -19.57
N TYR A 112 -22.08 -4.62 -18.71
CA TYR A 112 -20.76 -4.42 -18.10
C TYR A 112 -20.25 -5.67 -17.37
N ASP A 113 -21.07 -6.33 -16.55
CA ASP A 113 -20.66 -7.53 -15.82
C ASP A 113 -20.40 -8.72 -16.75
N GLU A 114 -21.17 -8.87 -17.83
CA GLU A 114 -20.97 -9.91 -18.84
C GLU A 114 -19.65 -9.70 -19.59
N LYS A 115 -19.36 -8.47 -20.00
CA LYS A 115 -18.07 -8.07 -20.59
C LYS A 115 -16.92 -8.38 -19.65
N ARG A 116 -17.05 -8.02 -18.37
CA ARG A 116 -16.05 -8.30 -17.34
C ARG A 116 -15.82 -9.80 -17.18
N ASN A 117 -16.88 -10.58 -17.08
CA ASN A 117 -16.79 -12.03 -16.86
C ASN A 117 -16.18 -12.74 -18.08
N LEU A 118 -16.56 -12.33 -19.29
CA LEU A 118 -15.96 -12.83 -20.53
C LEU A 118 -14.47 -12.47 -20.59
N ALA A 119 -14.10 -11.22 -20.34
CA ALA A 119 -12.70 -10.79 -20.34
C ALA A 119 -11.87 -11.51 -19.25
N ARG A 120 -12.45 -11.75 -18.07
CA ARG A 120 -11.83 -12.53 -17.01
C ARG A 120 -11.57 -13.97 -17.44
N PHE A 121 -12.56 -14.63 -18.03
CA PHE A 121 -12.41 -16.00 -18.55
C PHE A 121 -11.28 -16.07 -19.58
N LEU A 122 -11.27 -15.16 -20.55
CA LEU A 122 -10.24 -15.10 -21.60
C LEU A 122 -8.85 -14.84 -21.02
N ALA A 123 -8.72 -13.96 -20.02
CA ALA A 123 -7.45 -13.71 -19.33
C ALA A 123 -6.91 -14.95 -18.63
N ILE A 124 -7.78 -15.70 -17.96
CA ILE A 124 -7.41 -16.96 -17.29
C ILE A 124 -6.99 -17.98 -18.34
N TYR A 125 -7.80 -18.16 -19.39
CA TYR A 125 -7.51 -19.08 -20.48
C TYR A 125 -6.14 -18.78 -21.12
N CYS A 126 -5.87 -17.52 -21.48
CA CYS A 126 -4.60 -17.13 -22.07
C CYS A 126 -3.42 -17.39 -21.11
N GLY A 127 -3.52 -16.96 -19.85
CA GLY A 127 -2.44 -17.18 -18.88
C GLY A 127 -2.19 -18.65 -18.57
N LYS A 128 -3.23 -19.49 -18.59
CA LYS A 128 -3.12 -20.96 -18.50
C LYS A 128 -2.45 -21.55 -19.74
N LYS A 129 -2.89 -21.18 -20.94
CA LYS A 129 -2.32 -21.69 -22.19
C LYS A 129 -0.83 -21.37 -22.32
N LYS A 130 -0.40 -20.17 -21.90
CA LYS A 130 1.01 -19.78 -21.84
C LYS A 130 1.82 -20.43 -20.70
N GLY A 131 1.14 -20.97 -19.68
CA GLY A 131 1.80 -21.51 -18.48
C GLY A 131 2.51 -20.46 -17.61
N THR A 132 2.12 -19.19 -17.70
CA THR A 132 2.78 -18.10 -16.96
C THR A 132 2.12 -17.80 -15.61
N GLY A 133 0.85 -18.18 -15.43
CA GLY A 133 0.06 -17.79 -14.26
C GLY A 133 -0.26 -16.29 -14.19
N LEU A 134 0.04 -15.54 -15.26
CA LEU A 134 -0.29 -14.12 -15.38
C LEU A 134 -1.58 -13.98 -16.16
N TYR A 135 -2.66 -13.63 -15.47
CA TYR A 135 -3.99 -13.55 -16.06
C TYR A 135 -4.32 -12.12 -16.48
N TRP A 136 -4.15 -11.85 -17.76
CA TRP A 136 -4.60 -10.61 -18.40
C TRP A 136 -4.99 -10.86 -19.85
N VAL A 137 -5.82 -9.99 -20.41
CA VAL A 137 -6.19 -10.00 -21.82
C VAL A 137 -6.52 -8.60 -22.32
N ASN A 138 -6.17 -8.31 -23.57
CA ASN A 138 -6.68 -7.19 -24.32
C ASN A 138 -7.82 -7.66 -25.22
N ILE A 139 -8.97 -6.99 -25.12
CA ILE A 139 -10.11 -7.22 -26.00
C ILE A 139 -10.02 -6.22 -27.14
N LEU A 140 -9.95 -6.73 -28.36
CA LEU A 140 -9.78 -5.98 -29.59
C LEU A 140 -11.03 -6.11 -30.45
N ASP A 141 -11.38 -5.04 -31.15
CA ASP A 141 -12.34 -5.04 -32.24
C ASP A 141 -11.78 -5.89 -33.40
N SER A 142 -12.51 -6.91 -33.84
CA SER A 142 -12.12 -7.76 -34.96
C SER A 142 -11.96 -7.02 -36.28
N TYR A 143 -12.75 -5.97 -36.51
CA TYR A 143 -12.73 -5.21 -37.75
C TYR A 143 -11.61 -4.17 -37.79
N SER A 144 -11.48 -3.37 -36.72
CA SER A 144 -10.55 -2.23 -36.70
C SER A 144 -9.23 -2.50 -35.96
N GLY A 145 -9.15 -3.59 -35.18
CA GLY A 145 -8.03 -3.88 -34.29
C GLY A 145 -7.92 -2.94 -33.09
N LYS A 146 -8.88 -2.01 -32.91
CA LYS A 146 -8.88 -1.07 -31.78
C LYS A 146 -9.11 -1.83 -30.47
N LYS A 147 -8.41 -1.40 -29.42
CA LYS A 147 -8.64 -1.91 -28.07
C LYS A 147 -9.99 -1.41 -27.55
N LEU A 148 -10.89 -2.34 -27.26
CA LEU A 148 -12.21 -2.09 -26.68
C LEU A 148 -12.18 -2.20 -25.16
N ALA A 149 -11.40 -3.14 -24.63
CA ALA A 149 -11.28 -3.34 -23.20
C ALA A 149 -9.96 -4.03 -22.82
N ASN A 150 -9.67 -4.00 -21.53
CA ASN A 150 -8.58 -4.73 -20.91
C ASN A 150 -9.10 -5.38 -19.61
N TYR A 151 -8.64 -6.59 -19.35
CA TYR A 151 -8.76 -7.22 -18.03
C TYR A 151 -7.37 -7.63 -17.54
N SER A 152 -7.11 -7.42 -16.26
CA SER A 152 -5.97 -8.00 -15.55
C SER A 152 -6.40 -8.34 -14.13
N GLU A 153 -5.92 -9.46 -13.60
CA GLU A 153 -6.16 -9.80 -12.20
C GLU A 153 -5.64 -8.73 -11.22
N SER A 154 -4.53 -8.06 -11.55
CA SER A 154 -3.95 -7.02 -10.70
C SER A 154 -4.57 -5.62 -10.90
N TRP A 155 -5.09 -5.31 -12.10
CA TRP A 155 -5.57 -3.95 -12.45
C TRP A 155 -7.09 -3.86 -12.64
N GLY A 156 -7.79 -4.99 -12.59
CA GLY A 156 -9.23 -5.08 -12.79
C GLY A 156 -9.65 -5.01 -14.26
N PHE A 157 -10.88 -4.58 -14.49
CA PHE A 157 -11.50 -4.50 -15.81
C PHE A 157 -11.74 -3.06 -16.24
N LYS A 158 -11.27 -2.70 -17.44
CA LYS A 158 -11.38 -1.36 -18.01
C LYS A 158 -11.89 -1.42 -19.45
N VAL A 159 -12.87 -0.59 -19.77
CA VAL A 159 -13.42 -0.39 -21.12
C VAL A 159 -12.92 0.95 -21.67
N TYR A 160 -12.73 1.04 -22.98
CA TYR A 160 -12.22 2.22 -23.69
C TYR A 160 -13.26 2.77 -24.67
#